data_AF-A0A1N6UUE4-F1
#
_entry.id   AF-A0A1N6UUE4-F1
#
_cell.length_a   1.000
_cell.length_b   1.000
_cell.length_c   1.000
_cell.angle_alpha   90.00
_cell.angle_beta   90.00
_cell.angle_gamma   90.00
#
_symmetry.space_group_name_H-M   'P 1'
#
loop_
_entity.id
_entity.type
_entity.pdbx_description
1 polymer ?
#
loop_
_entity_poly.entity_id
_entity_poly.type
_entity_poly.pdbx_seq_one_letter_code
_entity_poly.pdbx_strand_id
1 'polypeptide(L)'
;MRMTVWHTVLCTDPAVTEWLLTGTHTGPFLLPGGQVLERTGRHVAVRGTSTCSVGNDKIISHRMYFDQLELYTQLGGRLAFDEQLSPCERRAED
;
A
#
# COMPACT_ATOMS: atom_id res chain seq x y z
N MET A 1 12.00 -9.15 -6.91
CA MET A 1 10.58 -9.01 -6.51
C MET A 1 9.84 -10.23 -7.01
N ARG A 2 8.92 -10.78 -6.22
CA ARG A 2 8.13 -11.97 -6.54
C ARG A 2 6.67 -11.72 -6.17
N MET A 3 5.75 -12.14 -7.02
CA MET A 3 4.31 -12.11 -6.72
C MET A 3 3.78 -13.55 -6.68
N THR A 4 3.00 -13.86 -5.67
CA THR A 4 2.29 -15.13 -5.53
C THR A 4 0.81 -14.84 -5.56
N VAL A 5 0.10 -15.40 -6.54
CA VAL A 5 -1.35 -15.27 -6.65
C VAL A 5 -2.00 -16.38 -5.84
N TRP A 6 -2.93 -16.03 -4.96
CA TRP A 6 -3.67 -17.00 -4.15
C TRP A 6 -4.96 -17.42 -4.81
N HIS A 7 -5.77 -16.46 -5.26
CA HIS A 7 -7.05 -16.70 -5.90
C HIS A 7 -7.28 -15.71 -7.03
N THR A 8 -7.88 -16.18 -8.12
CA THR A 8 -8.45 -15.33 -9.17
C THR A 8 -9.90 -15.74 -9.37
N VAL A 9 -10.81 -14.77 -9.26
CA VAL A 9 -12.22 -14.92 -9.58
C VAL A 9 -12.46 -14.31 -10.95
N LEU A 10 -12.89 -15.13 -11.91
CA LEU A 10 -13.33 -14.70 -13.22
C LEU A 10 -14.84 -14.40 -13.15
N CYS A 11 -15.18 -13.15 -12.87
CA CYS A 11 -16.54 -12.63 -13.03
C CYS A 11 -16.68 -11.97 -14.41
N THR A 12 -17.91 -11.58 -14.78
CA THR A 12 -18.21 -11.03 -16.11
C THR A 12 -17.27 -9.89 -16.51
N ASP A 13 -17.00 -8.97 -15.58
CA ASP A 13 -16.00 -7.90 -15.62
C ASP A 13 -16.25 -7.05 -14.34
N PRO A 14 -15.26 -6.80 -13.47
CA PRO A 14 -13.83 -7.15 -13.55
C PRO A 14 -13.48 -8.53 -13.02
N ALA A 15 -12.38 -9.10 -13.51
CA ALA A 15 -11.70 -10.20 -12.84
C ALA A 15 -11.05 -9.69 -11.54
N VAL A 16 -11.14 -10.47 -10.46
CA VAL A 16 -10.59 -10.11 -9.14
C VAL A 16 -9.47 -11.08 -8.79
N THR A 17 -8.34 -10.58 -8.29
CA THR A 17 -7.18 -11.41 -7.93
C THR A 17 -6.64 -11.04 -6.55
N GLU A 18 -6.48 -12.02 -5.67
CA GLU A 18 -5.77 -11.88 -4.40
C GLU A 18 -4.31 -12.32 -4.55
N TRP A 19 -3.39 -11.52 -3.99
CA TRP A 19 -1.96 -11.73 -4.18
C TRP A 19 -1.13 -11.34 -2.96
N LEU A 20 0.05 -11.97 -2.87
CA LEU A 20 1.15 -11.63 -1.98
C LEU A 20 2.37 -11.21 -2.79
N LEU A 21 2.87 -10.01 -2.53
CA LEU A 21 4.04 -9.45 -3.17
C LEU A 21 5.22 -9.41 -2.20
N THR A 22 6.33 -10.05 -2.56
CA THR A 22 7.54 -10.08 -1.73
C THR A 22 8.75 -9.51 -2.45
N GLY A 23 9.68 -8.94 -1.70
CA GLY A 23 10.92 -8.41 -2.27
C GLY A 23 11.77 -7.67 -1.26
N THR A 24 12.87 -7.12 -1.74
CA THR A 24 13.77 -6.25 -0.96
C THR A 24 13.61 -4.82 -1.47
N HIS A 25 13.46 -3.85 -0.55
CA HIS A 25 13.39 -2.44 -0.88
C HIS A 25 14.78 -1.90 -1.28
N THR A 26 15.09 -2.01 -2.58
CA THR A 26 16.43 -1.71 -3.14
C THR A 26 16.54 -0.37 -3.85
N GLY A 27 15.43 0.31 -4.14
CA GLY A 27 15.38 1.61 -4.81
C GLY A 27 14.55 2.62 -4.04
N PRO A 28 14.32 3.83 -4.57
CA PRO A 28 13.49 4.85 -3.93
C PRO A 28 12.01 4.46 -3.94
N PHE A 29 11.27 4.90 -2.91
CA PHE A 29 9.84 4.66 -2.75
C PHE A 29 9.10 5.96 -2.39
N LEU A 30 8.07 6.32 -3.16
CA LEU A 30 7.28 7.53 -2.94
C LEU A 30 6.27 7.31 -1.80
N LEU A 31 6.37 8.11 -0.75
CA LEU A 31 5.46 8.11 0.39
C LEU A 31 4.24 9.01 0.14
N PRO A 32 3.13 8.79 0.89
CA PRO A 32 2.04 9.76 0.96
C PRO A 32 2.59 11.14 1.34
N GLY A 33 2.12 12.19 0.67
CA GLY A 33 2.65 13.55 0.85
C GLY A 33 3.84 13.92 -0.04
N GLY A 34 4.32 13.00 -0.88
CA GLY A 34 5.30 13.30 -1.94
C GLY A 34 6.76 13.19 -1.53
N GLN A 35 7.05 12.83 -0.28
CA GLN A 35 8.41 12.52 0.18
C GLN A 35 8.91 11.22 -0.46
N VAL A 36 10.21 11.14 -0.70
CA VAL A 36 10.87 9.93 -1.22
C VAL A 36 11.63 9.25 -0.09
N LEU A 37 11.29 7.99 0.18
CA LEU A 37 12.07 7.12 1.05
C LEU A 37 13.15 6.43 0.22
N GLU A 38 14.41 6.72 0.53
CA GLU A 38 15.54 6.05 -0.08
C GLU A 38 15.61 4.56 0.31
N ARG A 39 16.40 3.79 -0.45
CA ARG A 39 16.55 2.35 -0.24
C ARG A 39 16.82 1.99 1.22
N THR A 40 16.03 1.09 1.78
CA THR A 40 16.20 0.62 3.18
C THR A 40 16.94 -0.72 3.27
N GLY A 41 17.00 -1.49 2.17
CA GLY A 41 17.52 -2.87 2.17
C GLY A 41 16.64 -3.89 2.91
N ARG A 42 15.48 -3.47 3.44
CA ARG A 42 14.57 -4.36 4.17
C ARG A 42 13.80 -5.27 3.23
N HIS A 43 13.54 -6.49 3.69
CA HIS A 43 12.57 -7.38 3.04
C HIS A 43 11.15 -6.93 3.35
N VAL A 44 10.26 -7.01 2.36
CA VAL A 44 8.84 -6.70 2.48
C VAL A 44 7.99 -7.86 1.98
N ALA A 45 6.82 -8.02 2.59
CA ALA A 45 5.73 -8.88 2.17
C ALA A 45 4.43 -8.08 2.24
N VAL A 46 3.78 -7.89 1.11
CA VAL A 46 2.61 -7.01 0.95
C VAL A 46 1.43 -7.82 0.44
N ARG A 47 0.35 -7.83 1.19
CA ARG A 47 -0.91 -8.44 0.77
C ARG A 47 -1.77 -7.43 0.03
N GLY A 48 -2.46 -7.90 -0.99
CA GLY A 48 -3.39 -7.06 -1.72
C GLY A 48 -4.37 -7.84 -2.59
N THR A 49 -5.27 -7.08 -3.17
CA THR A 49 -6.23 -7.52 -4.18
C THR A 49 -6.19 -6.58 -5.36
N SER A 50 -6.44 -7.09 -6.55
CA SER A 50 -6.59 -6.26 -7.74
C SER A 50 -7.86 -6.62 -8.51
N THR A 51 -8.40 -5.61 -9.19
CA THR A 51 -9.48 -5.78 -10.16
C THR A 51 -8.97 -5.40 -11.55
N CYS A 52 -9.28 -6.23 -12.53
CA CYS A 52 -8.82 -6.09 -13.90
C CYS A 52 -10.00 -6.21 -14.87
N SER A 53 -10.23 -5.18 -15.68
CA SER A 53 -11.21 -5.19 -16.77
C SER A 53 -10.51 -5.40 -18.11
N VAL A 54 -11.11 -6.22 -18.98
CA VAL A 54 -10.56 -6.57 -20.30
C VAL A 54 -11.57 -6.23 -21.39
N GLY A 55 -11.12 -5.54 -22.43
CA GLY A 55 -11.91 -5.25 -23.63
C GLY A 55 -11.02 -5.31 -24.87
N ASN A 56 -11.53 -5.88 -25.97
CA ASN A 56 -10.74 -6.15 -27.19
C ASN A 56 -9.42 -6.88 -26.89
N ASP A 57 -9.49 -7.93 -26.06
CA ASP A 57 -8.36 -8.75 -25.62
C ASP A 57 -7.22 -7.98 -24.92
N LYS A 58 -7.50 -6.78 -24.39
CA LYS A 58 -6.54 -5.93 -23.68
C LYS A 58 -7.06 -5.50 -22.33
N ILE A 59 -6.16 -5.35 -21.35
CA ILE A 59 -6.48 -4.74 -20.06
C ILE A 59 -6.81 -3.27 -20.31
N ILE A 60 -8.05 -2.88 -20.01
CA ILE A 60 -8.53 -1.49 -20.14
C ILE A 60 -8.59 -0.78 -18.78
N SER A 61 -8.56 -1.53 -17.68
CA SER A 61 -8.50 -0.99 -16.33
C SER A 61 -7.84 -1.97 -15.38
N HIS A 62 -6.97 -1.49 -14.51
CA HIS A 62 -6.38 -2.27 -13.43
C HIS A 62 -6.30 -1.42 -12.17
N ARG A 63 -6.91 -1.87 -11.08
CA ARG A 63 -6.85 -1.22 -9.76
C ARG A 63 -6.24 -2.20 -8.78
N MET A 64 -5.33 -1.72 -7.94
CA MET A 64 -4.68 -2.50 -6.90
C MET A 64 -4.98 -1.85 -5.55
N TYR A 65 -5.48 -2.65 -4.62
CA TYR A 65 -5.67 -2.27 -3.23
C TYR A 65 -4.78 -3.17 -2.39
N PHE A 66 -3.99 -2.58 -1.50
CA PHE A 66 -3.04 -3.33 -0.69
C PHE A 66 -2.90 -2.69 0.68
N ASP A 67 -2.37 -3.46 1.61
CA ASP A 67 -2.14 -2.99 2.98
C ASP A 67 -0.93 -2.03 3.01
N GLN A 68 -1.23 -0.75 2.85
CA GLN A 68 -0.22 0.32 2.90
C GLN A 68 0.40 0.46 4.29
N LEU A 69 -0.38 0.24 5.35
CA LEU A 69 0.12 0.35 6.72
C LEU A 69 1.12 -0.78 7.02
N GLU A 70 0.83 -2.00 6.58
CA GLU A 70 1.74 -3.15 6.65
C GLU A 70 3.03 -2.87 5.87
N LEU A 71 2.95 -2.30 4.66
CA LEU A 71 4.13 -1.93 3.89
C LEU A 71 4.97 -0.86 4.61
N TYR A 72 4.37 0.24 5.05
CA TYR A 72 5.10 1.33 5.68
C TYR A 72 5.75 0.91 6.99
N THR A 73 5.08 0.07 7.78
CA THR A 73 5.65 -0.51 9.00
C THR A 73 6.90 -1.33 8.68
N GLN A 74 6.86 -2.17 7.64
CA GLN A 74 8.02 -2.96 7.21
C GLN A 74 9.17 -2.08 6.70
N LEU A 75 8.86 -0.96 6.05
CA LEU A 75 9.84 0.04 5.61
C LEU A 75 10.43 0.89 6.74
N GLY A 76 9.94 0.72 7.98
CA GLY A 76 10.45 1.40 9.18
C GLY A 76 9.61 2.58 9.65
N GLY A 77 8.48 2.85 9.00
CA GLY A 77 7.49 3.81 9.47
C GLY A 77 6.80 3.36 10.76
N ARG A 78 6.16 4.30 11.44
CA ARG A 78 5.33 4.06 12.62
C ARG A 78 4.05 4.86 12.48
N LEU A 79 2.95 4.26 12.92
CA LEU A 79 1.68 4.97 13.06
C LEU A 79 1.78 5.85 14.31
N ALA A 80 1.55 7.15 14.14
CA ALA A 80 1.42 8.10 15.23
C ALA A 80 -0.01 8.65 15.21
N PHE A 81 -0.57 8.83 16.40
CA PHE A 81 -1.84 9.52 16.60
C PHE A 81 -1.53 10.83 17.29
N ASP A 82 -2.03 11.94 16.75
CA ASP A 82 -1.94 13.21 17.47
C ASP A 82 -2.84 13.13 18.70
N GLU A 83 -2.27 13.39 19.88
CA GLU A 83 -3.08 13.67 21.06
C GLU A 83 -3.73 15.04 20.83
N GLN A 84 -5.04 15.06 20.60
CA GLN A 84 -5.77 16.32 20.58
C GLN A 84 -5.66 16.96 21.96
N LEU A 85 -4.84 18.02 22.08
CA LEU A 85 -4.84 18.86 23.27
C LEU A 85 -6.27 19.31 23.56
N SER A 86 -6.69 19.08 24.80
CA SER A 86 -8.00 19.50 25.26
C SER A 86 -8.12 21.02 25.11
N PRO A 87 -9.34 21.57 24.94
CA PRO A 87 -9.53 23.02 24.86
C PRO A 87 -8.96 23.83 26.02
N CYS A 88 -8.69 23.19 27.16
CA CYS A 88 -8.10 23.82 28.34
C CYS A 88 -6.61 24.13 28.15
N GLU A 89 -5.87 23.22 27.51
CA GLU A 89 -4.42 23.33 27.34
C GLU A 89 -4.03 24.40 26.32
N ARG A 90 -4.89 24.66 25.33
CA ARG A 90 -4.66 25.72 24.31
C ARG A 90 -4.77 27.15 24.84
N ARG A 91 -5.37 27.37 26.02
CA ARG A 91 -5.51 28.72 26.62
C ARG A 91 -4.36 29.10 27.55
N ALA A 92 -3.47 28.16 27.86
CA ALA A 92 -2.37 28.40 28.79
C ALA A 92 -1.10 28.91 28.09
N GLU A 93 -1.08 28.96 26.75
CA GLU A 93 0.07 29.36 25.93
C GLU A 93 -0.06 30.77 25.30
N ASP A 94 -1.14 31.50 25.65
CA ASP A 94 -1.38 32.91 25.25
C ASP A 94 -1.08 33.89 26.41
#